data_AF-A0A6G2DPP4-F1
#
_entry.id   AF-A0A6G2DPP4-F1
#
_cell.length_a   1.000
_cell.length_b   1.000
_cell.length_c   1.000
_cell.angle_alpha   90.00
_cell.angle_beta   90.00
_cell.angle_gamma   90.00
#
_symmetry.space_group_name_H-M   'P 1'
#
loop_
_entity.id
_entity.type
_entity.pdbx_description
1 polymer ?
#
loop_
_entity_poly.entity_id
_entity_poly.type
_entity_poly.pdbx_seq_one_letter_code
_entity_poly.pdbx_strand_id
1 'polypeptide(L)' 'PDLLTLAVDCDDAGKDFSDKLSQSGFPVFLDFPDNKSGKEKVDWNDVLREKKSDLQLMIENAKETLRNQPVRQTSQCLEL' A
#
# COMPACT_ATOMS: atom_id res chain seq x y z
N PRO A 1 27.11 -1.67 -6.22
CA PRO A 1 26.56 -3.03 -6.08
C PRO A 1 25.04 -3.00 -6.32
N ASP A 2 24.58 -3.68 -7.36
CA ASP A 2 23.16 -3.78 -7.69
C ASP A 2 22.52 -4.79 -6.72
N LEU A 3 21.90 -4.27 -5.65
CA LEU A 3 21.21 -5.06 -4.63
C LEU A 3 19.83 -5.41 -5.17
N LEU A 4 19.59 -6.70 -5.40
CA LEU A 4 18.30 -7.19 -5.88
C LEU A 4 17.32 -7.26 -4.70
N THR A 5 16.31 -6.39 -4.68
CA THR A 5 15.23 -6.46 -3.69
C THR A 5 14.17 -7.46 -4.12
N LEU A 6 13.85 -8.42 -3.25
CA LEU A 6 12.83 -9.44 -3.44
C LEU A 6 11.73 -9.26 -2.40
N ALA A 7 10.51 -9.07 -2.88
CA ALA A 7 9.32 -9.11 -2.04
C ALA A 7 9.01 -10.58 -1.69
N VAL A 8 8.95 -10.91 -0.40
CA VAL A 8 8.72 -12.27 0.09
C VAL A 8 7.51 -12.28 1.02
N ASP A 9 6.67 -13.30 0.90
CA ASP A 9 5.51 -13.48 1.78
C ASP A 9 5.96 -13.84 3.20
N CYS A 10 5.21 -13.36 4.21
CA CYS A 10 5.52 -13.64 5.61
C CYS A 10 4.93 -14.99 6.04
N ASP A 11 5.45 -16.09 5.47
CA ASP A 11 5.15 -17.46 5.88
C ASP A 11 6.40 -18.35 5.92
N ASP A 12 6.23 -19.60 6.35
CA ASP A 12 7.35 -20.55 6.51
C ASP A 12 8.07 -20.83 5.18
N ALA A 13 7.34 -20.84 4.06
CA ALA A 13 7.94 -21.03 2.74
C ALA A 13 8.79 -19.81 2.33
N GLY A 14 8.32 -18.60 2.64
CA GLY A 14 9.08 -17.36 2.47
C GLY A 14 10.36 -17.33 3.31
N LYS A 15 10.31 -17.84 4.55
CA LYS A 15 11.50 -17.98 5.41
C LYS A 15 12.49 -19.01 4.86
N ASP A 16 12.03 -20.18 4.48
CA ASP A 16 12.89 -21.21 3.87
C ASP A 16 13.55 -20.70 2.58
N PHE A 17 12.84 -19.91 1.79
CA PHE A 17 13.36 -19.29 0.57
C PHE A 17 14.42 -18.22 0.89
N SER A 18 14.15 -17.34 1.86
CA SER A 18 15.08 -16.35 2.41
C SER A 18 16.39 -16.99 2.88
N ASP A 19 16.28 -18.09 3.64
CA ASP A 19 17.43 -18.79 4.21
C ASP A 19 18.29 -19.43 3.12
N LYS A 20 17.67 -20.05 2.12
CA LYS A 20 18.37 -20.61 0.95
C LYS A 20 19.07 -19.52 0.14
N LEU A 21 18.44 -18.37 -0.05
CA LEU A 21 19.05 -17.23 -0.74
C LEU A 21 20.25 -16.67 0.01
N SER A 22 20.13 -16.51 1.34
CA SER A 22 21.23 -16.05 2.19
C SER A 22 22.42 -17.01 2.16
N GLN A 23 22.16 -18.32 2.14
CA GLN A 23 23.18 -19.36 2.01
C GLN A 23 23.84 -19.38 0.63
N SER A 24 23.14 -18.95 -0.43
CA SER A 24 23.68 -18.92 -1.80
C SER A 24 24.70 -17.81 -2.04
N GLY A 25 24.87 -16.86 -1.09
CA GLY A 25 25.83 -15.76 -1.18
C GLY A 25 25.42 -14.65 -2.15
N PHE A 26 24.17 -14.65 -2.63
CA PHE A 26 23.64 -13.58 -3.47
C PHE A 26 23.34 -12.34 -2.63
N PRO A 27 23.80 -11.14 -3.04
CA PRO A 27 23.42 -9.89 -2.39
C PRO A 27 21.98 -9.55 -2.77
N VAL A 28 21.04 -10.07 -1.98
CA VAL A 28 19.60 -9.78 -2.08
C VAL A 28 19.11 -9.05 -0.83
N PHE A 29 18.18 -8.12 -1.02
CA PHE A 29 17.44 -7.50 0.07
C PHE A 29 16.04 -8.09 0.11
N LEU A 30 15.59 -8.50 1.29
CA LEU A 30 14.28 -9.14 1.44
C LEU A 30 13.30 -8.12 2.02
N ASP A 31 12.20 -7.93 1.31
CA ASP A 31 11.12 -7.03 1.72
C ASP A 31 9.89 -7.86 2.12
N PHE A 32 9.51 -7.76 3.38
CA PHE A 32 8.39 -8.50 3.95
C PHE A 32 7.22 -7.55 4.20
N PRO A 33 5.96 -8.00 4.02
CA PRO A 33 4.82 -7.15 4.30
C PRO A 33 4.77 -6.80 5.79
N ASP A 34 4.47 -5.53 6.10
CA ASP A 34 4.30 -5.06 7.49
C ASP A 34 3.28 -5.95 8.22
N ASN A 35 3.75 -6.71 9.20
CA ASN A 35 2.86 -7.54 10.00
C ASN A 35 2.06 -6.62 10.93
N LYS A 36 0.83 -6.29 10.53
CA LYS A 36 -0.13 -5.64 11.44
C LYS A 36 -0.44 -6.61 12.58
N SER A 37 0.28 -6.41 13.68
CA SER A 37 0.19 -7.06 14.99
C SER A 37 -0.90 -8.12 15.12
N GLY A 38 -0.54 -9.39 14.87
CA GLY A 38 -1.38 -10.55 15.20
C GLY A 38 -1.79 -11.46 14.05
N LYS A 39 -1.36 -11.20 12.80
CA LYS A 39 -1.57 -12.14 11.70
C LYS A 39 -0.36 -13.06 11.55
N GLU A 40 -0.61 -14.37 11.70
CA GLU A 40 0.40 -15.44 11.59
C GLU A 40 0.92 -15.59 10.15
N LYS A 41 0.11 -15.21 9.16
CA LYS A 41 0.46 -15.20 7.74
C LYS A 41 -0.08 -13.93 7.09
N VAL A 42 0.80 -13.17 6.42
CA VAL A 42 0.42 -11.99 5.65
C VAL A 42 1.09 -12.10 4.29
N ASP A 43 0.29 -12.14 3.24
CA ASP A 43 0.76 -12.07 1.85
C ASP A 43 0.74 -10.60 1.37
N TRP A 44 1.54 -10.29 0.35
CA TRP A 44 1.52 -8.95 -0.24
C TRP A 44 0.16 -8.58 -0.85
N ASN A 45 -0.64 -9.57 -1.24
CA ASN A 45 -1.95 -9.32 -1.83
C ASN A 45 -2.97 -8.80 -0.79
N ASP A 46 -2.89 -9.23 0.46
CA ASP A 46 -3.70 -8.78 1.59
C ASP A 46 -3.41 -7.31 1.87
N VAL A 47 -2.12 -6.96 1.93
CA VAL A 47 -1.68 -5.57 2.09
C VAL A 47 -2.22 -4.68 0.97
N LEU A 48 -2.17 -5.17 -0.28
CA LEU A 48 -2.71 -4.45 -1.43
C LEU A 48 -4.23 -4.31 -1.40
N ARG A 49 -4.96 -5.37 -0.99
CA ARG A 49 -6.42 -5.35 -0.86
C ARG A 49 -6.89 -4.36 0.21
N GLU A 50 -6.21 -4.31 1.35
CA GLU A 50 -6.54 -3.39 2.45
C GLU A 50 -6.36 -1.95 2.00
N LYS A 51 -5.18 -1.60 1.46
CA LYS A 51 -4.89 -0.24 0.95
C LYS A 51 -5.83 0.19 -0.17
N LYS A 52 -6.24 -0.75 -1.03
CA LYS A 52 -7.20 -0.47 -2.11
C LYS A 52 -8.59 -0.13 -1.55
N SER A 53 -9.05 -0.87 -0.55
CA SER A 53 -10.33 -0.62 0.10
C SER A 53 -10.34 0.73 0.80
N ASP A 54 -9.27 1.06 1.53
CA ASP A 54 -9.11 2.35 2.20
C ASP A 54 -9.12 3.52 1.20
N LEU A 55 -8.39 3.38 0.10
CA LEU A 55 -8.35 4.41 -0.95
C LEU A 55 -9.72 4.60 -1.60
N GLN A 56 -10.47 3.53 -1.84
CA GLN A 56 -11.83 3.60 -2.39
C GLN A 56 -12.76 4.37 -1.46
N LEU A 57 -12.70 4.09 -0.14
CA LEU A 57 -13.48 4.81 0.87
C LEU A 57 -13.12 6.30 0.92
N MET A 58 -11.83 6.63 0.85
CA MET A 58 -11.38 8.03 0.81
C MET A 58 -11.89 8.77 -0.44
N ILE A 59 -11.88 8.11 -1.60
CA ILE A 59 -12.39 8.69 -2.86
C ILE A 59 -13.90 8.91 -2.77
N GLU A 60 -14.66 7.98 -2.21
CA GLU A 60 -16.11 8.12 -2.02
C GLU A 60 -16.44 9.29 -1.08
N ASN A 61 -15.76 9.36 0.06
CA ASN A 61 -15.91 10.47 1.00
C ASN A 61 -15.54 11.83 0.40
N ALA A 62 -14.48 11.89 -0.42
CA ALA A 62 -14.09 13.11 -1.12
C ALA A 62 -15.14 13.52 -2.16
N LYS A 63 -15.70 12.57 -2.91
CA LYS A 63 -16.79 12.82 -3.86
C LYS A 63 -18.04 13.36 -3.17
N GLU A 64 -18.44 12.75 -2.05
CA GLU A 64 -19.56 13.23 -1.23
C GLU A 64 -19.28 14.63 -0.66
N THR A 65 -18.05 14.88 -0.19
CA THR A 65 -17.66 16.21 0.29
C THR A 65 -17.78 17.28 -0.80
N LEU A 66 -17.31 16.99 -2.03
CA LEU A 66 -17.42 17.90 -3.16
C LEU A 66 -18.88 18.06 -3.63
N ARG A 67 -19.68 17.00 -3.60
CA ARG A 67 -21.10 17.04 -3.95
C ARG A 67 -21.90 17.88 -2.97
N ASN A 68 -21.56 17.82 -1.69
CA ASN A 68 -22.25 18.53 -0.60
C ASN A 68 -21.64 19.91 -0.32
N GLN A 69 -20.62 20.34 -1.07
CA GLN A 69 -20.12 21.72 -0.97
C GLN A 69 -21.17 22.69 -1.52
N PRO A 70 -21.59 23.70 -0.72
CA PRO A 70 -22.41 24.77 -1.26
C PRO A 70 -21.59 25.49 -2.33
N VAL A 71 -22.10 25.50 -3.57
CA VAL A 71 -21.54 26.29 -4.67
C VAL A 71 -21.44 27.73 -4.19
N ARG A 72 -20.21 28.19 -3.88
CA ARG A 72 -19.95 29.61 -3.66
C ARG A 72 -20.11 30.29 -5.01
N GLN A 73 -21.28 30.82 -5.29
CA GLN A 73 -21.50 31.76 -6.38
C GLN A 73 -20.70 33.03 -6.06
N THR A 74 -19.43 33.10 -6.43
CA THR A 74 -18.72 34.37 -6.48
C THR A 74 -19.13 35.08 -7.76
N SER A 75 -20.37 35.57 -7.78
CA SER A 75 -20.86 36.52 -8.77
C SER A 75 -20.26 37.88 -8.43
N GLN A 76 -18.99 38.09 -8.75
CA GLN A 76 -18.45 39.44 -8.80
C GLN A 76 -18.39 39.84 -10.27
N CYS A 77 -19.54 40.29 -10.78
CA CYS A 77 -19.59 41.07 -12.01
C CYS A 77 -18.68 42.28 -11.79
N LEU A 78 -17.57 42.34 -12.52
CA LEU A 78 -16.76 43.54 -12.64
C LEU A 78 -17.61 44.56 -13.38
N GLU A 79 -18.27 45.45 -12.65
CA GLU A 79 -18.80 46.68 -13.25
C GLU A 79 -17.60 47.55 -13.65
N LEU A 80 -17.46 47.77 -14.96
CA LEU A 80 -16.53 48.73 -15.56
C LEU A 80 -17.26 50.04 -15.84
#